data_AF-A0A7R9TZG8-F1
#
_entry.id   AF-A0A7R9TZG8-F1
#
_cell.length_a   1.000
_cell.length_b   1.000
_cell.length_c   1.000
_cell.angle_alpha   90.00
_cell.angle_beta   90.00
_cell.angle_gamma   90.00
#
_symmetry.space_group_name_H-M   'P 1'
#
loop_
_entity.id
_entity.type
_entity.pdbx_description
1 polymer ?
#
loop_
_entity_poly.entity_id
_entity_poly.type
_entity_poly.pdbx_seq_one_letter_code
_entity_poly.pdbx_strand_id
1 'polypeptide(L)'
;HDRLVDQLDSRAYCGRFSPDGSLFACGFQDRVARVYDVEEGFKIVKEIHCRNLRWTVTDAVIAPDLRHLAYSSITPIIHMVDVGNRETRRSVANITDIHDALHIGETPNNRHRERRFGIWCFKFAGDGATLVAGASDGGGDGGIGVISSARDVVGVAP
;
A
#
# COMPACT_ATOMS: atom_id res chain seq x y z
N HIS A 1 -24.95 -8.09 15.92
CA HIS A 1 -24.86 -6.67 16.28
C HIS A 1 -23.70 -6.06 15.52
N ASP A 2 -23.95 -5.03 14.74
CA ASP A 2 -22.93 -4.17 14.16
C ASP A 2 -22.38 -3.22 15.22
N ARG A 3 -21.08 -2.92 15.16
CA ARG A 3 -20.41 -1.97 16.05
C ARG A 3 -19.63 -1.00 15.18
N LEU A 4 -19.88 0.30 15.37
CA LEU A 4 -19.02 1.34 14.82
C LEU A 4 -17.68 1.30 15.55
N VAL A 5 -16.60 1.14 14.79
CA VAL A 5 -15.23 1.02 15.32
C VAL A 5 -14.49 2.35 15.28
N ASP A 6 -14.61 3.08 14.18
CA ASP A 6 -13.92 4.33 13.94
C ASP A 6 -14.77 5.23 13.03
N GLN A 7 -14.72 6.54 13.23
CA GLN A 7 -15.44 7.54 12.43
C GLN A 7 -14.49 8.70 12.12
N LEU A 8 -14.12 8.81 10.85
CA LEU A 8 -13.11 9.75 10.38
C LEU A 8 -13.72 10.71 9.35
N ASP A 9 -13.14 11.90 9.22
CA ASP A 9 -13.56 12.92 8.24
C ASP A 9 -13.05 12.65 6.81
N SER A 10 -12.71 11.39 6.51
CA SER A 10 -12.20 10.97 5.21
C SER A 10 -12.75 9.62 4.78
N ARG A 11 -12.96 9.45 3.46
CA ARG A 11 -13.49 8.22 2.89
C ARG A 11 -12.42 7.14 2.86
N ALA A 12 -12.74 5.96 3.38
CA ALA A 12 -11.98 4.75 3.15
C ALA A 12 -12.28 4.18 1.75
N TYR A 13 -11.24 3.75 1.02
CA TYR A 13 -11.39 3.15 -0.32
C TYR A 13 -10.89 1.70 -0.39
N CYS A 14 -10.07 1.27 0.56
CA CYS A 14 -9.58 -0.09 0.65
C CYS A 14 -9.41 -0.51 2.11
N GLY A 15 -9.51 -1.80 2.37
CA GLY A 15 -9.30 -2.39 3.69
C GLY A 15 -8.94 -3.87 3.58
N ARG A 16 -7.97 -4.32 4.39
CA ARG A 16 -7.52 -5.72 4.37
C ARG A 16 -6.95 -6.14 5.72
N PHE A 17 -7.28 -7.36 6.14
CA PHE A 17 -6.59 -8.02 7.26
C PHE A 17 -5.16 -8.40 6.85
N SER A 18 -4.25 -8.45 7.84
CA SER A 18 -2.98 -9.15 7.72
C SER A 18 -3.21 -10.64 7.50
N PRO A 19 -2.23 -11.38 6.96
CA PRO A 19 -2.38 -12.81 6.70
C PRO A 19 -2.71 -13.67 7.93
N ASP A 20 -2.27 -13.26 9.12
CA ASP A 20 -2.57 -13.90 10.40
C ASP A 20 -3.86 -13.36 11.07
N GLY A 21 -4.45 -12.30 10.53
CA GLY A 21 -5.65 -11.65 11.07
C GLY A 21 -5.43 -10.75 12.28
N SER A 22 -4.19 -10.59 12.77
CA SER A 22 -3.90 -9.77 13.97
C SER A 22 -3.99 -8.27 13.72
N LEU A 23 -3.83 -7.84 12.47
CA LEU A 23 -3.86 -6.44 12.06
C LEU A 23 -4.90 -6.22 10.95
N PHE A 24 -5.44 -5.00 10.89
CA PHE A 24 -6.26 -4.55 9.78
C PHE A 24 -5.69 -3.24 9.23
N ALA A 25 -5.42 -3.18 7.93
CA ALA A 25 -4.96 -1.97 7.25
C ALA A 25 -6.09 -1.37 6.40
N CYS A 26 -6.18 -0.04 6.39
CA CYS A 26 -7.20 0.70 5.64
C CYS A 26 -6.59 1.96 5.01
N GLY A 27 -6.86 2.19 3.73
CA GLY A 27 -6.39 3.36 2.98
C GLY A 27 -7.49 4.38 2.74
N PHE A 28 -7.15 5.66 2.90
CA PHE A 28 -8.10 6.77 2.89
C PHE A 28 -7.78 7.84 1.83
N GLN A 29 -8.79 8.66 1.52
CA GLN A 29 -8.67 9.80 0.61
C GLN A 29 -7.76 10.92 1.14
N ASP A 30 -7.60 11.01 2.47
CA ASP A 30 -6.81 12.02 3.17
C ASP A 30 -5.30 11.76 3.08
N ARG A 31 -4.89 10.78 2.25
CA ARG A 31 -3.49 10.37 2.04
C ARG A 31 -2.90 9.63 3.24
N VAL A 32 -3.74 9.13 4.14
CA VAL A 32 -3.31 8.32 5.28
C VAL A 32 -3.73 6.87 5.07
N ALA A 33 -2.82 5.93 5.29
CA ALA A 33 -3.17 4.54 5.56
C ALA A 33 -3.07 4.29 7.07
N ARG A 34 -4.06 3.61 7.64
CA ARG A 34 -4.10 3.30 9.07
C ARG A 34 -4.00 1.81 9.29
N VAL A 35 -3.21 1.42 10.28
CA VAL A 35 -3.09 0.05 10.75
C VAL A 35 -3.75 -0.04 12.13
N TYR A 36 -4.65 -0.99 12.27
CA TYR A 36 -5.43 -1.25 13.46
C TYR A 36 -5.04 -2.61 14.05
N ASP A 37 -4.94 -2.68 15.37
CA ASP A 37 -4.74 -3.94 16.10
C ASP A 37 -6.10 -4.57 16.38
N VAL A 38 -6.34 -5.76 15.83
CA VAL A 38 -7.64 -6.44 15.83
C VAL A 38 -7.98 -6.96 17.22
N GLU A 39 -6.99 -7.51 17.93
CA GLU A 39 -7.17 -8.08 19.27
C GLU A 39 -7.42 -6.98 20.31
N GLU A 40 -6.83 -5.79 20.11
CA GLU A 40 -7.08 -4.62 20.96
C GLU A 40 -8.38 -3.86 20.60
N GLY A 41 -9.28 -4.48 19.84
CA GLY A 41 -10.56 -3.89 19.48
C GLY A 41 -10.46 -2.80 18.42
N PHE A 42 -9.57 -3.02 17.44
CA PHE A 42 -9.29 -2.11 16.32
C PHE A 42 -8.80 -0.74 16.77
N LYS A 43 -7.85 -0.70 17.71
CA LYS A 43 -7.13 0.55 18.00
C LYS A 43 -6.10 0.83 16.92
N ILE A 44 -5.94 2.10 16.55
CA ILE A 44 -4.89 2.52 15.62
C ILE A 44 -3.51 2.30 16.28
N VAL A 45 -2.67 1.51 15.64
CA VAL A 45 -1.26 1.29 16.03
C VAL A 45 -0.28 2.05 15.16
N LYS A 46 -0.65 2.34 13.90
CA LYS A 46 0.18 3.12 12.99
C LYS A 46 -0.67 3.98 12.05
N GLU A 47 -0.31 5.24 11.90
CA GLU A 47 -0.80 6.12 10.83
C GLU A 47 0.34 6.40 9.84
N ILE A 48 0.10 6.13 8.56
CA ILE A 48 1.10 6.23 7.49
C ILE A 48 0.69 7.35 6.56
N HIS A 49 1.43 8.46 6.61
CA HIS A 49 1.30 9.57 5.68
C HIS A 49 1.96 9.19 4.36
N CYS A 50 1.15 8.66 3.47
CA CYS A 50 1.56 8.13 2.18
C CYS A 50 2.05 9.25 1.25
N ARG A 51 3.13 8.99 0.49
CA ARG A 51 3.74 9.94 -0.45
C ARG A 51 3.43 9.59 -1.90
N ASN A 52 3.66 10.55 -2.80
CA ASN A 52 3.52 10.39 -4.26
C ASN A 52 2.16 9.78 -4.67
N LEU A 53 1.09 10.30 -4.07
CA LEU A 53 -0.28 9.87 -4.34
C LEU A 53 -1.00 10.81 -5.30
N ARG A 54 -1.92 10.23 -6.07
CA ARG A 54 -2.93 10.95 -6.86
C ARG A 54 -4.33 10.54 -6.39
N TRP A 55 -5.09 11.53 -5.93
CA TRP A 55 -6.48 11.45 -5.43
C TRP A 55 -6.70 10.63 -4.14
N THR A 56 -6.27 9.38 -4.06
CA THR A 56 -6.47 8.53 -2.87
C THR A 56 -5.39 7.46 -2.73
N VAL A 57 -5.32 6.83 -1.56
CA VAL A 57 -4.73 5.50 -1.41
C VAL A 57 -5.70 4.48 -2.02
N THR A 58 -5.27 3.79 -3.08
CA THR A 58 -6.13 2.85 -3.84
C THR A 58 -6.10 1.44 -3.24
N ASP A 59 -4.96 1.03 -2.69
CA ASP A 59 -4.83 -0.24 -1.94
C ASP A 59 -3.74 -0.08 -0.88
N ALA A 60 -3.90 -0.77 0.25
CA ALA A 60 -2.95 -0.81 1.37
C ALA A 60 -2.96 -2.21 1.99
N VAL A 61 -1.80 -2.84 2.07
CA VAL A 61 -1.66 -4.27 2.36
C VAL A 61 -0.48 -4.53 3.26
N ILE A 62 -0.72 -5.26 4.36
CA ILE A 62 0.34 -5.79 5.22
C ILE A 62 0.97 -7.00 4.52
N ALA A 63 2.30 -6.99 4.40
CA ALA A 63 3.06 -8.06 3.78
C ALA A 63 3.02 -9.35 4.63
N PRO A 64 3.31 -10.52 4.03
CA PRO A 64 3.36 -11.80 4.76
C PRO A 64 4.30 -11.85 5.97
N ASP A 65 5.30 -10.97 6.01
CA ASP A 65 6.23 -10.85 7.13
C ASP A 65 5.65 -10.13 8.36
N LEU A 66 4.42 -9.61 8.27
CA LEU A 66 3.72 -8.84 9.31
C LEU A 66 4.44 -7.58 9.79
N ARG A 67 5.51 -7.19 9.11
CA ARG A 67 6.38 -6.08 9.48
C ARG A 67 6.27 -4.94 8.50
N HIS A 68 6.00 -5.22 7.22
CA HIS A 68 5.90 -4.19 6.20
C HIS A 68 4.45 -3.95 5.78
N LEU A 69 4.13 -2.71 5.46
CA LEU A 69 2.92 -2.34 4.74
C LEU A 69 3.32 -1.76 3.39
N ALA A 70 2.68 -2.25 2.33
CA ALA A 70 2.73 -1.63 1.02
C ALA A 70 1.45 -0.82 0.77
N TYR A 71 1.58 0.30 0.07
CA TYR A 71 0.44 1.10 -0.38
C TYR A 71 0.63 1.59 -1.80
N SER A 72 -0.49 1.79 -2.49
CA SER A 72 -0.53 2.23 -3.88
C SER A 72 -1.49 3.40 -4.07
N SER A 73 -1.43 4.03 -5.25
CA SER A 73 -2.29 5.13 -5.66
C SER A 73 -2.49 5.13 -7.16
N ILE A 74 -3.13 6.16 -7.71
CA ILE A 74 -3.25 6.41 -9.14
C ILE A 74 -1.90 6.94 -9.71
N THR A 75 -0.84 6.19 -9.43
CA THR A 75 0.54 6.35 -9.88
C THR A 75 1.14 4.96 -10.17
N PRO A 76 2.23 4.86 -10.95
CA PRO A 76 2.86 3.59 -11.26
C PRO A 76 3.80 3.08 -10.15
N ILE A 77 3.70 3.62 -8.93
CA ILE A 77 4.63 3.37 -7.84
C ILE A 77 3.87 2.75 -6.67
N ILE A 78 4.35 1.59 -6.21
CA ILE A 78 3.97 1.04 -4.90
C ILE A 78 5.03 1.47 -3.91
N HIS A 79 4.63 1.97 -2.75
CA HIS A 79 5.57 2.29 -1.69
C HIS A 79 5.46 1.26 -0.58
N MET A 80 6.57 0.93 0.06
CA MET A 80 6.64 0.02 1.20
C MET A 80 7.23 0.74 2.41
N VAL A 81 6.72 0.44 3.60
CA VAL A 81 7.12 1.07 4.86
C VAL A 81 7.10 0.05 5.99
N ASP A 82 8.03 0.18 6.95
CA ASP A 82 8.06 -0.61 8.18
C ASP A 82 6.94 -0.15 9.14
N VAL A 83 6.12 -1.11 9.57
CA VAL A 83 5.04 -0.93 10.55
C VAL A 83 5.25 -1.78 11.81
N GLY A 84 6.35 -2.55 11.87
CA GLY A 84 6.72 -3.35 13.03
C GLY A 84 7.28 -2.51 14.18
N ASN A 85 7.86 -1.34 13.89
CA ASN A 85 8.25 -0.39 14.93
C ASN A 85 7.02 0.29 15.56
N ARG A 86 6.57 -0.25 16.71
CA ARG A 86 5.43 0.25 17.48
C ARG A 86 5.75 1.51 18.31
N GLU A 87 7.02 1.93 18.43
CA GLU A 87 7.36 3.17 19.15
C GLU A 87 6.94 4.41 18.36
N THR A 88 6.99 4.36 17.03
CA THR A 88 6.60 5.46 16.16
C THR A 88 5.17 5.26 15.67
N ARG A 89 4.17 5.82 16.37
CA ARG A 89 2.75 5.73 15.95
C ARG A 89 2.45 6.43 14.63
N ARG A 90 3.28 7.40 14.23
CA ARG A 90 3.09 8.20 13.03
C ARG A 90 4.29 8.04 12.08
N SER A 91 4.00 7.57 10.89
CA SER A 91 4.94 7.44 9.79
C SER A 91 4.75 8.60 8.82
N VAL A 92 5.80 9.39 8.64
CA VAL A 92 5.88 10.48 7.66
C VAL A 92 7.07 10.20 6.78
N ALA A 93 6.80 10.05 5.49
CA ALA A 93 7.77 9.58 4.53
C ALA A 93 9.09 10.36 4.57
N ASN A 94 10.18 9.64 4.79
CA ASN A 94 11.56 10.14 4.88
C ASN A 94 11.79 11.17 6.00
N ILE A 95 10.87 11.27 6.96
CA ILE A 95 11.03 12.07 8.18
C ILE A 95 11.11 11.13 9.38
N THR A 96 10.09 10.30 9.59
CA THR A 96 10.07 9.34 10.71
C THR A 96 10.32 7.91 10.27
N ASP A 97 9.93 7.54 9.05
CA ASP A 97 10.20 6.21 8.49
C ASP A 97 10.56 6.33 7.00
N ILE A 98 11.31 5.36 6.49
CA ILE A 98 11.65 5.25 5.06
C ILE A 98 10.47 4.63 4.31
N HIS A 99 10.10 5.23 3.18
CA HIS A 99 9.07 4.72 2.29
C HIS A 99 9.72 4.33 0.96
N ASP A 100 10.17 3.08 0.85
CA ASP A 100 10.85 2.56 -0.34
C ASP A 100 9.89 2.51 -1.53
N ALA A 101 10.37 2.94 -2.70
CA ALA A 101 9.56 3.06 -3.90
C ALA A 101 9.84 1.89 -4.86
N LEU A 102 8.80 1.13 -5.18
CA LEU A 102 8.80 0.09 -6.19
C LEU A 102 8.09 0.60 -7.44
N HIS A 103 8.86 0.83 -8.50
CA HIS A 103 8.36 1.29 -9.78
C HIS A 103 7.86 0.12 -10.62
N ILE A 104 6.57 0.11 -10.94
CA ILE A 104 5.95 -0.95 -11.73
C ILE A 104 6.05 -0.61 -13.22
N GLY A 105 6.51 -1.56 -14.03
CA GLY A 105 6.56 -1.43 -15.49
C GLY A 105 7.76 -0.67 -16.06
N GLU A 106 8.72 -0.27 -15.22
CA GLU A 106 10.02 0.22 -15.69
C GLU A 106 10.89 -0.94 -16.18
N THR A 107 11.33 -0.90 -17.44
CA THR A 107 12.37 -1.81 -17.95
C THR A 107 13.55 -0.98 -18.45
N PRO A 108 14.80 -1.49 -18.36
CA PRO A 108 16.01 -0.74 -18.73
C PRO A 108 15.99 -0.15 -20.16
N ASN A 109 15.24 -0.79 -21.07
CA ASN A 109 15.13 -0.40 -22.47
C ASN A 109 13.93 0.52 -22.76
N ASN A 110 13.02 0.72 -21.80
CA ASN A 110 11.80 1.49 -22.00
C ASN A 110 11.99 2.92 -21.49
N ARG A 111 12.81 3.70 -22.21
CA ARG A 111 12.99 5.16 -22.02
C ARG A 111 11.76 5.96 -22.50
N HIS A 112 10.68 5.31 -22.89
CA HIS A 112 9.45 6.01 -23.29
C HIS A 112 8.73 6.54 -22.05
N ARG A 113 8.93 7.84 -21.84
CA ARG A 113 8.05 8.83 -21.20
C ARG A 113 6.86 8.23 -20.45
N GLU A 114 6.89 8.40 -19.13
CA GLU A 114 5.70 8.59 -18.28
C GLU A 114 4.46 7.81 -18.74
N ARG A 115 4.51 6.47 -18.72
CA ARG A 115 3.26 5.72 -18.74
C ARG A 115 2.54 6.04 -17.42
N ARG A 116 1.67 7.05 -17.48
CA ARG A 116 0.84 7.53 -16.36
C ARG A 116 -0.33 6.57 -16.17
N PHE A 117 -0.04 5.34 -15.78
CA PHE A 117 -1.09 4.45 -15.30
C PHE A 117 -1.23 4.53 -13.79
N GLY A 118 -2.42 4.22 -13.31
CA GLY A 118 -2.72 4.10 -11.89
C GLY A 118 -2.75 2.64 -11.48
N ILE A 119 -2.23 2.36 -10.28
CA ILE A 119 -2.41 1.06 -9.64
C ILE A 119 -3.68 1.14 -8.80
N TRP A 120 -4.58 0.19 -9.00
CA TRP A 120 -5.87 0.16 -8.32
C TRP A 120 -5.91 -0.89 -7.22
N CYS A 121 -5.17 -1.98 -7.40
CA CYS A 121 -5.04 -3.04 -6.41
C CYS A 121 -3.73 -3.80 -6.60
N PHE A 122 -3.28 -4.46 -5.54
CA PHE A 122 -2.17 -5.42 -5.64
C PHE A 122 -2.24 -6.51 -4.57
N LYS A 123 -1.50 -7.60 -4.81
CA LYS A 123 -1.45 -8.78 -3.95
C LYS A 123 0.00 -9.26 -3.87
N PHE A 124 0.48 -9.50 -2.65
CA PHE A 124 1.68 -10.28 -2.44
C PHE A 124 1.41 -11.75 -2.76
N ALA A 125 2.41 -12.43 -3.31
CA ALA A 125 2.49 -13.87 -3.26
C ALA A 125 2.79 -14.32 -1.81
N GLY A 126 2.56 -15.61 -1.52
CA GLY A 126 2.78 -16.15 -0.18
C GLY A 126 4.24 -16.09 0.29
N ASP A 127 5.19 -15.92 -0.64
CA ASP A 127 6.62 -15.74 -0.35
C ASP A 127 6.98 -14.34 0.15
N GLY A 128 6.08 -13.35 0.01
CA GLY A 128 6.33 -11.94 0.33
C GLY A 128 7.30 -11.21 -0.62
N ALA A 129 8.09 -11.93 -1.42
CA ALA A 129 9.08 -11.37 -2.33
C ALA A 129 8.49 -10.96 -3.68
N THR A 130 7.36 -11.56 -4.06
CA THR A 130 6.68 -11.26 -5.32
C THR A 130 5.34 -10.56 -5.07
N LEU A 131 4.97 -9.61 -5.94
CA LEU A 131 3.61 -9.10 -6.01
C LEU A 131 3.07 -9.03 -7.43
N VAL A 132 1.75 -8.99 -7.52
CA VAL A 132 0.99 -8.73 -8.74
C VAL A 132 0.12 -7.50 -8.53
N ALA A 133 0.17 -6.55 -9.46
CA ALA A 133 -0.59 -5.30 -9.45
C ALA A 133 -1.57 -5.23 -10.61
N GLY A 134 -2.81 -4.83 -10.31
CA GLY A 134 -3.83 -4.45 -11.27
C GLY A 134 -3.79 -2.94 -11.53
N ALA A 135 -3.59 -2.55 -12.77
CA ALA A 135 -3.33 -1.18 -13.18
C ALA A 135 -4.13 -0.77 -14.42
N SER A 136 -4.20 0.52 -14.73
CA SER A 136 -4.68 0.96 -16.05
C SER A 136 -3.59 0.80 -17.13
N ASP A 137 -3.96 0.74 -18.41
CA ASP A 137 -3.03 0.64 -19.54
C ASP A 137 -2.34 1.98 -19.92
N GLY A 138 -2.61 3.06 -19.18
CA GLY A 138 -2.07 4.40 -19.42
C GLY A 138 -2.86 5.24 -20.44
N GLY A 139 -3.95 4.72 -20.99
CA GLY A 139 -4.87 5.42 -21.90
C GLY A 139 -5.90 6.29 -21.18
N GLY A 140 -5.47 7.31 -20.42
CA GLY A 140 -6.40 8.23 -19.73
C GLY A 140 -7.36 7.55 -18.73
N ASP A 141 -8.36 8.28 -18.23
CA ASP A 141 -9.26 7.87 -17.13
C ASP A 141 -10.25 6.72 -17.49
N GLY A 142 -9.99 5.94 -18.55
CA GLY A 142 -10.81 4.81 -18.99
C GLY A 142 -10.03 3.60 -19.52
N GLY A 143 -8.72 3.52 -19.24
CA GLY A 143 -7.84 2.47 -19.74
C GLY A 143 -8.21 1.04 -19.33
N ILE A 144 -7.88 0.06 -20.18
CA ILE A 144 -8.07 -1.38 -19.94
C ILE A 144 -7.16 -1.82 -18.77
N GLY A 145 -7.60 -2.80 -17.99
CA GLY A 145 -6.81 -3.36 -16.89
C GLY A 145 -5.58 -4.14 -17.38
N VAL A 146 -4.40 -3.80 -16.84
CA VAL A 146 -3.15 -4.56 -17.01
C VAL A 146 -2.74 -5.23 -15.71
N ILE A 147 -2.07 -6.38 -15.83
CA ILE A 147 -1.48 -7.10 -14.70
C ILE A 147 0.04 -7.01 -14.84
N SER A 148 0.71 -6.51 -13.80
CA SER A 148 2.17 -6.45 -13.74
C SER A 148 2.69 -7.17 -12.50
N SER A 149 3.78 -7.92 -12.64
CA SER A 149 4.46 -8.55 -11.52
C SER A 149 5.77 -7.84 -11.19
N ALA A 150 6.11 -7.75 -9.90
CA ALA A 150 7.41 -7.32 -9.43
C ALA A 150 7.99 -8.37 -8.47
N ARG A 151 9.31 -8.53 -8.49
CA ARG A 151 10.09 -9.42 -7.61
C ARG A 151 11.04 -8.58 -6.76
N ASP A 152 11.60 -9.21 -5.73
CA ASP A 152 12.54 -8.59 -4.79
C ASP A 152 11.95 -7.36 -4.10
N VAL A 153 10.63 -7.41 -3.82
CA VAL A 153 9.86 -6.31 -3.22
C VAL A 153 10.32 -6.00 -1.79
N VAL A 154 11.00 -6.96 -1.16
CA VAL A 154 11.48 -6.85 0.21
C VAL A 154 12.97 -7.16 0.23
N GLY A 155 13.72 -6.46 1.08
CA GLY A 155 15.11 -6.76 1.43
C GLY A 155 15.28 -8.10 2.18
N VAL A 156 14.45 -9.10 1.87
CA VAL A 156 14.65 -10.50 2.24
C VAL A 156 15.66 -11.08 1.26
N ALA A 157 16.93 -10.75 1.46
CA ALA A 157 17.96 -11.74 1.19
C ALA A 157 17.75 -12.91 2.18
N PRO A 158 18.03 -14.16 1.77
CA PRO A 158 17.98 -15.31 2.67
C PRO A 158 18.89 -15.16 3.90
#